data_AF-A0A3D2JUX1-F1
#
_entry.id   AF-A0A3D2JUX1-F1
#
_cell.length_a   1.000
_cell.length_b   1.000
_cell.length_c   1.000
_cell.angle_alpha   90.00
_cell.angle_beta   90.00
_cell.angle_gamma   90.00
#
_symmetry.space_group_name_H-M   'P 1'
#
loop_
_entity.id
_entity.type
_entity.pdbx_description
1 polymer ?
#
loop_
_entity_poly.entity_id
_entity_poly.type
_entity_poly.pdbx_seq_one_letter_code
_entity_poly.pdbx_strand_id
1 'polypeptide(L)'
;MRDHALEACKLESADTDLVYQGTSLHTLVQMVANGLGVTLLPAISVAGDVLGDTHLKIKEFNNENVSREIGMSWRKSDPRREEYLLLADFVKENTPGAKPLA
;
A
#
# COMPACT_ATOMS: atom_id res chain seq x y z
N MET A 1 15.17 13.80 -0.56
CA MET A 1 13.86 13.65 0.12
C MET A 1 13.76 12.34 0.92
N ARG A 2 14.33 11.23 0.42
CA ARG A 2 14.52 9.98 1.19
C ARG A 2 15.30 10.21 2.49
N ASP A 3 16.38 10.98 2.42
CA ASP A 3 17.28 11.16 3.56
C ASP A 3 16.61 11.91 4.72
N HIS A 4 15.81 12.93 4.41
CA HIS A 4 15.02 13.66 5.42
C HIS A 4 13.97 12.75 6.11
N ALA A 5 13.43 11.76 5.40
CA ALA A 5 12.47 10.81 5.97
C ALA A 5 13.15 9.79 6.89
N LEU A 6 14.38 9.37 6.57
CA LEU A 6 15.16 8.45 7.40
C LEU A 6 15.62 9.12 8.70
N GLU A 7 16.02 10.39 8.63
CA GLU A 7 16.49 11.17 9.76
C GLU A 7 15.38 11.45 10.79
N ALA A 8 14.16 11.76 10.32
CA ALA A 8 12.99 11.91 11.19
C ALA A 8 12.63 10.62 11.94
N CYS A 9 12.92 9.45 11.35
CA CYS A 9 12.64 8.14 11.92
C CYS A 9 13.74 7.61 12.86
N LYS A 10 14.86 8.34 13.06
CA LYS A 10 16.02 7.91 13.86
C LYS A 10 16.53 6.50 13.52
N LEU A 11 16.41 6.11 12.25
CA LEU A 11 16.96 4.86 11.78
C LEU A 11 18.46 5.07 11.59
N GLU A 12 19.27 4.51 12.49
CA GLU A 12 20.70 4.34 12.20
C GLU A 12 20.80 3.63 10.85
N SER A 13 21.71 4.09 9.99
CA SER A 13 21.99 3.44 8.71
C SER A 13 22.57 2.06 9.00
N ALA A 14 21.69 1.11 9.33
CA ALA A 14 21.96 -0.30 9.27
C ALA A 14 22.53 -0.52 7.88
N ASP A 15 23.72 -1.13 7.87
CA ASP A 15 24.44 -1.58 6.68
C ASP A 15 23.41 -1.91 5.61
N THR A 16 23.42 -1.12 4.54
CA THR A 16 22.32 -1.10 3.58
C THR A 16 22.42 -2.35 2.72
N ASP A 17 22.05 -3.49 3.30
CA ASP A 17 21.60 -4.68 2.61
C ASP A 17 20.65 -4.18 1.53
N LEU A 18 20.99 -4.49 0.29
CA LEU A 18 20.43 -3.91 -0.93
C LEU A 18 18.95 -3.61 -0.75
N VAL A 19 18.58 -2.34 -0.91
CA VAL A 19 17.16 -1.97 -1.01
C VAL A 19 16.67 -2.55 -2.34
N TYR A 20 16.22 -3.78 -2.30
CA TYR A 20 15.60 -4.46 -3.41
C TYR A 20 14.27 -3.77 -3.70
N GLN A 21 14.27 -2.94 -4.74
CA GLN A 21 13.08 -2.20 -5.17
C GLN A 21 12.31 -3.00 -6.21
N GLY A 22 11.05 -3.32 -5.89
CA GLY A 22 10.08 -3.83 -6.84
C GLY A 22 9.11 -2.72 -7.27
N THR A 23 8.76 -2.68 -8.55
CA THR A 23 7.73 -1.77 -9.07
C THR A 23 6.31 -2.33 -8.95
N SER A 24 6.18 -3.56 -8.43
CA SER A 24 4.91 -4.27 -8.24
C SER A 24 4.92 -5.05 -6.93
N LEU A 25 3.79 -5.08 -6.24
CA LEU A 25 3.59 -5.89 -5.03
C LEU A 25 3.81 -7.38 -5.29
N HIS A 26 3.36 -7.90 -6.44
CA HIS A 26 3.56 -9.30 -6.82
C HIS A 26 5.05 -9.62 -6.94
N THR A 27 5.83 -8.72 -7.53
CA THR A 27 7.29 -8.89 -7.61
C THR A 27 7.92 -8.89 -6.21
N LEU A 28 7.51 -7.98 -5.33
CA LEU A 28 8.00 -7.96 -3.94
C LEU A 28 7.68 -9.26 -3.19
N VAL A 29 6.45 -9.79 -3.35
CA VAL A 29 6.05 -11.08 -2.78
C VAL A 29 6.95 -12.21 -3.28
N GLN A 30 7.19 -12.27 -4.59
CA GLN A 30 8.06 -13.30 -5.16
C GLN A 30 9.51 -13.17 -4.69
N MET A 31 10.03 -11.95 -4.54
CA MET A 31 11.37 -11.72 -4.00
C MET A 31 11.50 -12.25 -2.57
N VAL A 32 10.54 -11.93 -1.70
CA VAL A 32 10.51 -12.42 -0.31
C VAL A 32 10.34 -13.94 -0.28
N ALA A 33 9.48 -14.50 -1.14
CA ALA A 33 9.30 -15.95 -1.26
C ALA A 33 10.59 -16.69 -1.69
N ASN A 34 11.49 -16.01 -2.40
CA ASN A 34 12.81 -16.51 -2.80
C ASN A 34 13.93 -16.12 -1.82
N GLY A 35 13.58 -15.67 -0.61
CA GLY A 35 14.55 -15.40 0.46
C GLY A 35 15.13 -13.99 0.47
N LEU A 36 14.61 -13.06 -0.34
CA LEU A 36 15.03 -11.66 -0.31
C LEU A 36 14.27 -10.89 0.78
N GLY A 37 14.70 -11.08 2.03
CA GLY A 37 14.32 -10.27 3.17
C GLY A 37 12.83 -10.36 3.55
N VAL A 38 12.25 -9.23 3.93
CA VAL A 38 10.82 -9.07 4.29
C VAL A 38 10.28 -7.80 3.64
N THR A 39 8.95 -7.69 3.52
CA THR A 39 8.31 -6.50 2.94
C THR A 39 7.04 -6.11 3.68
N LEU A 40 6.54 -4.90 3.41
CA LEU A 40 5.26 -4.41 3.91
C LEU A 40 4.22 -4.49 2.80
N LEU A 41 3.07 -5.08 3.10
CA LEU A 41 1.95 -5.22 2.16
C LEU A 41 0.75 -4.40 2.64
N PRO A 42 0.07 -3.65 1.75
CA PRO A 42 -1.23 -3.07 2.05
C PRO A 42 -2.25 -4.17 2.37
N ALA A 43 -3.10 -3.97 3.39
CA ALA A 43 -4.15 -4.92 3.77
C ALA A 43 -5.05 -5.32 2.59
N ILE A 44 -5.41 -4.37 1.71
CA ILE A 44 -6.22 -4.65 0.51
C ILE A 44 -5.57 -5.63 -0.46
N SER A 45 -4.23 -5.64 -0.55
CA SER A 45 -3.53 -6.62 -1.40
C SER A 45 -3.53 -8.01 -0.79
N VAL A 46 -3.46 -8.12 0.54
CA VAL A 46 -3.58 -9.42 1.23
C VAL A 46 -4.99 -9.97 1.05
N ALA A 47 -6.02 -9.13 1.21
CA ALA A 47 -7.41 -9.51 0.96
C ALA A 47 -7.68 -9.90 -0.51
N GLY A 48 -6.90 -9.34 -1.45
CA GLY A 48 -6.94 -9.67 -2.87
C GLY A 48 -6.01 -10.81 -3.30
N ASP A 49 -5.55 -11.64 -2.36
CA ASP A 49 -4.71 -12.82 -2.62
C ASP A 49 -3.36 -12.53 -3.31
N VAL A 50 -2.70 -11.42 -2.95
CA VAL A 50 -1.38 -11.08 -3.51
C VAL A 50 -0.29 -12.11 -3.21
N LEU A 51 -0.52 -13.00 -2.23
CA LEU A 51 0.41 -14.07 -1.89
C LEU A 51 0.33 -15.26 -2.85
N GLY A 52 -0.82 -15.49 -3.49
CA GLY A 52 -1.08 -16.68 -4.31
C GLY A 52 -0.60 -17.96 -3.62
N ASP A 53 0.15 -18.80 -4.36
CA ASP A 53 0.65 -20.09 -3.85
C ASP A 53 1.95 -19.98 -3.02
N THR A 54 2.36 -18.78 -2.60
CA THR A 54 3.56 -18.65 -1.76
C THR A 54 3.30 -19.12 -0.34
N HIS A 55 4.35 -19.66 0.31
CA HIS A 55 4.28 -20.13 1.70
C HIS A 55 4.64 -19.03 2.71
N LEU A 56 4.47 -17.76 2.33
CA LEU A 56 4.81 -16.62 3.17
C LEU A 56 3.80 -16.47 4.31
N LYS A 57 4.30 -16.06 5.48
CA LYS A 57 3.47 -15.75 6.64
C LYS A 57 3.22 -14.25 6.71
N ILE A 58 1.96 -13.86 6.90
CA ILE A 58 1.59 -12.48 7.22
C ILE A 58 1.68 -12.27 8.73
N LYS A 59 2.20 -11.11 9.12
CA LYS A 59 2.17 -10.61 10.49
C LYS A 59 1.57 -9.22 10.49
N GLU A 60 0.48 -9.06 11.22
CA GLU A 60 -0.19 -7.76 11.37
C GLU A 60 0.58 -6.85 12.34
N PHE A 61 0.38 -5.55 12.19
CA PHE A 61 0.89 -4.57 13.13
C PHE A 61 0.00 -4.53 14.37
N ASN A 62 0.60 -4.51 15.57
CA ASN A 62 -0.13 -4.32 16.82
C ASN A 62 -0.54 -2.85 17.07
N ASN A 63 -0.26 -1.94 16.13
CA ASN A 63 -0.51 -0.50 16.25
C ASN A 63 -1.58 -0.07 15.24
N GLU A 64 -2.66 0.52 15.74
CA GLU A 64 -3.81 0.98 14.94
C GLU A 64 -3.47 2.17 14.02
N ASN A 65 -2.34 2.85 14.23
CA ASN A 65 -1.94 4.02 13.45
C ASN A 65 -1.17 3.70 12.15
N VAL A 66 -1.00 2.41 11.80
CA VAL A 66 -0.37 2.03 10.53
C VAL A 66 -1.44 1.91 9.46
N SER A 67 -1.69 3.02 8.76
CA SER A 67 -2.73 3.09 7.73
C SER A 67 -2.28 3.91 6.53
N ARG A 68 -3.05 3.81 5.44
CA ARG A 68 -2.93 4.67 4.27
C ARG A 68 -4.31 5.12 3.82
N GLU A 69 -4.37 6.32 3.27
CA GLU A 69 -5.58 6.85 2.66
C GLU A 69 -5.57 6.59 1.15
N ILE A 70 -6.73 6.25 0.60
CA ILE A 70 -6.92 6.05 -0.84
C ILE A 70 -7.99 7.06 -1.28
N GLY A 71 -7.64 7.90 -2.26
CA GLY A 71 -8.52 8.93 -2.78
C GLY A 71 -8.67 8.83 -4.30
N MET A 72 -9.77 9.38 -4.81
CA MET A 72 -10.00 9.60 -6.23
C MET A 72 -9.72 11.05 -6.58
N SER A 73 -9.10 11.29 -7.74
CA SER A 73 -8.79 12.63 -8.21
C SER A 73 -9.04 12.74 -9.72
N TRP A 74 -9.53 13.90 -10.14
CA TRP A 74 -9.81 14.24 -11.53
C TRP A 74 -9.47 15.71 -11.78
N ARG A 75 -9.32 16.08 -13.06
CA ARG A 75 -9.09 17.49 -13.41
C ARG A 75 -10.37 18.27 -13.19
N LYS A 76 -10.27 19.44 -12.55
CA LYS A 76 -11.41 20.35 -12.32
C LYS A 76 -12.15 20.73 -13.62
N SER A 77 -11.43 20.78 -14.74
CA SER A 77 -11.95 21.15 -16.06
C SER A 77 -12.54 19.97 -16.84
N ASP A 78 -12.47 18.74 -16.34
CA ASP A 78 -13.01 17.59 -17.08
C ASP A 78 -14.55 17.66 -17.05
N PRO A 79 -15.24 17.58 -18.21
CA PRO A 79 -16.68 17.69 -18.27
C PRO A 79 -17.42 16.51 -17.61
N ARG A 80 -16.74 15.39 -17.34
CA ARG A 80 -17.33 14.16 -16.79
C ARG A 80 -17.39 14.12 -15.26
N ARG A 81 -17.56 15.29 -14.64
CA ARG A 81 -17.56 15.42 -13.17
C ARG A 81 -18.59 14.50 -12.52
N GLU A 82 -19.78 14.44 -13.09
CA GLU A 82 -20.89 13.68 -12.52
C GLU A 82 -20.64 12.16 -12.61
N GLU A 83 -19.98 11.68 -13.65
CA GLU A 83 -19.56 10.28 -13.79
C GLU A 83 -18.47 9.91 -12.78
N TYR A 84 -17.53 10.80 -12.50
CA TYR A 84 -16.53 10.57 -11.46
C TYR A 84 -17.16 10.49 -10.06
N LEU A 85 -18.17 11.33 -9.78
CA LEU A 85 -18.91 11.26 -8.53
C LEU A 85 -19.72 9.96 -8.42
N LEU A 86 -20.40 9.55 -9.49
CA LEU A 86 -21.10 8.28 -9.54
C LEU A 86 -20.17 7.09 -9.26
N LEU A 87 -18.97 7.08 -9.87
CA LEU A 87 -17.96 6.07 -9.59
C LEU A 87 -17.47 6.14 -8.14
N ALA A 88 -17.25 7.33 -7.60
CA ALA A 88 -16.82 7.51 -6.21
C ALA A 88 -17.85 6.96 -5.22
N ASP A 89 -19.14 7.20 -5.49
CA ASP A 89 -20.21 6.69 -4.64
C ASP A 89 -20.34 5.17 -4.76
N PHE A 90 -20.24 4.61 -5.98
CA PHE A 90 -20.15 3.17 -6.17
C PHE A 90 -19.00 2.55 -5.38
N VAL A 91 -17.80 3.14 -5.42
CA VAL A 91 -16.64 2.64 -4.68
C VAL A 91 -16.87 2.71 -3.17
N LYS A 92 -17.45 3.80 -2.65
CA LYS A 92 -17.77 3.92 -1.21
C LYS A 92 -18.75 2.85 -0.75
N GLU A 93 -19.80 2.59 -1.53
CA GLU A 93 -20.81 1.57 -1.21
C GLU A 93 -20.24 0.15 -1.22
N ASN A 94 -19.21 -0.10 -2.03
CA ASN A 94 -18.65 -1.43 -2.26
C ASN A 94 -17.27 -1.66 -1.63
N THR A 95 -16.81 -0.77 -0.74
CA THR A 95 -15.53 -0.93 -0.03
C THR A 95 -15.74 -1.00 1.49
N PRO A 96 -16.08 -2.19 2.04
CA PRO A 96 -16.29 -2.37 3.48
C PRO A 96 -15.05 -1.93 4.28
N GLY A 97 -15.26 -1.11 5.32
CA GLY A 97 -14.19 -0.64 6.20
C GLY A 97 -13.42 0.60 5.71
N ALA A 98 -13.75 1.14 4.53
CA ALA A 98 -13.23 2.44 4.11
C ALA A 98 -13.81 3.56 4.98
N LYS A 99 -12.93 4.41 5.54
CA LYS A 99 -13.34 5.63 6.25
C LYS A 99 -13.35 6.79 5.25
N PRO A 100 -14.48 7.50 5.06
CA PRO A 100 -14.49 8.71 4.24
C PRO A 100 -13.49 9.73 4.77
N LEU A 101 -12.74 10.37 3.89
CA LEU A 101 -11.93 11.53 4.25
C LEU A 101 -12.88 12.72 4.43
N ALA A 102 -12.74 13.41 5.57
CA ALA A 102 -13.52 14.60 5.91
C ALA A 102 -13.17 15.79 5.00
#